data_AF-W6MEU9-F1
#
_entry.id   AF-W6MEU9-F1
#
_cell.length_a   1.000
_cell.length_b   1.000
_cell.length_c   1.000
_cell.angle_alpha   90.00
_cell.angle_beta   90.00
_cell.angle_gamma   90.00
#
_symmetry.space_group_name_H-M   'P 1'
#
loop_
_entity.id
_entity.type
_entity.pdbx_description
1 polymer ?
#
loop_
_entity_poly.entity_id
_entity_poly.type
_entity_poly.pdbx_seq_one_letter_code
_entity_poly.pdbx_strand_id
1 'polypeptide(L)'
;KVIKDATDGISWEGAREECKSGGGDLAIINTPELLQDVDKYIGDNFKDQYPGREYWIGGSGQGEEFTWVDGSVVDVSSSIWHPERFSGTGQKYLCLAPTPSGALLVLDKE
;
A
#
# COMPACT_ATOMS: atom_id res chain seq x y z
N LYS A 1 12.19 7.75 -5.82
CA LYS A 1 10.89 7.09 -5.51
C LYS A 1 10.49 7.55 -4.12
N VAL A 2 9.30 8.13 -3.95
CA VAL A 2 8.82 8.62 -2.65
C VAL A 2 7.95 7.53 -2.04
N ILE A 3 8.21 7.16 -0.79
CA ILE A 3 7.36 6.30 0.02
C ILE A 3 6.64 7.20 1.00
N LYS A 4 5.32 7.02 1.13
CA LYS A 4 4.49 7.83 2.02
C LYS A 4 4.02 6.95 3.17
N ASP A 5 4.26 7.41 4.37
CA ASP A 5 3.92 6.74 5.60
C ASP A 5 2.45 6.98 5.95
N ALA A 6 1.67 5.90 5.99
CA ALA A 6 0.25 5.95 6.33
C ALA A 6 0.00 6.25 7.81
N THR A 7 1.01 6.07 8.67
CA THR A 7 0.90 6.33 10.11
C THR A 7 1.21 7.78 10.50
N ASP A 8 1.70 8.61 9.57
CA ASP A 8 2.04 10.03 9.80
C ASP A 8 0.84 10.98 9.64
N GLY A 9 -0.37 10.44 9.52
CA GLY A 9 -1.63 11.21 9.45
C GLY A 9 -1.93 11.86 8.09
N ILE A 10 -1.18 11.53 7.04
CA ILE A 10 -1.52 11.89 5.66
C ILE A 10 -2.57 10.92 5.10
N SER A 11 -3.63 11.43 4.49
CA SER A 11 -4.63 10.59 3.80
C SER A 11 -4.03 9.94 2.55
N TRP A 12 -4.68 8.89 2.06
CA TRP A 12 -4.26 8.26 0.82
C TRP A 12 -4.30 9.24 -0.36
N GLU A 13 -5.35 10.07 -0.48
CA GLU A 13 -5.42 11.07 -1.54
C GLU A 13 -4.29 12.09 -1.44
N GLY A 14 -3.99 12.57 -0.22
CA GLY A 14 -2.90 13.53 -0.01
C GLY A 14 -1.54 12.93 -0.37
N ALA A 15 -1.30 11.66 0.01
CA ALA A 15 -0.10 10.93 -0.37
C ALA A 15 0.03 10.78 -1.89
N ARG A 16 -1.10 10.56 -2.58
CA ARG A 16 -1.16 10.48 -4.04
C ARG A 16 -0.85 11.81 -4.72
N GLU A 17 -1.47 12.89 -4.26
CA GLU A 17 -1.26 14.24 -4.81
C GLU A 17 0.22 14.66 -4.71
N GLU A 18 0.84 14.37 -3.58
CA GLU A 18 2.27 14.60 -3.35
C GLU A 18 3.16 13.81 -4.33
N CYS A 19 2.86 12.53 -4.54
CA CYS A 19 3.59 11.70 -5.52
C CYS A 19 3.42 12.24 -6.95
N LYS A 20 2.22 12.73 -7.30
CA LYS A 20 1.94 13.37 -8.59
C LYS A 20 2.66 14.69 -8.78
N SER A 21 2.74 15.51 -7.73
CA SER A 21 3.52 16.76 -7.74
C SER A 21 5.00 16.52 -8.04
N GLY A 22 5.53 15.37 -7.59
CA GLY A 22 6.89 14.91 -7.90
C GLY A 22 7.07 14.24 -9.27
N GLY A 23 6.03 14.19 -10.12
CA GLY A 23 6.08 13.57 -11.45
C GLY A 23 5.90 12.05 -11.46
N GLY A 24 5.37 11.46 -10.39
CA GLY A 24 5.05 10.02 -10.27
C GLY A 24 3.60 9.76 -9.85
N ASP A 25 3.34 8.58 -9.29
CA ASP A 25 2.09 8.23 -8.61
C ASP A 25 2.44 7.20 -7.51
N LEU A 26 1.46 6.82 -6.67
CA LEU A 26 1.66 5.77 -5.66
C LEU A 26 2.04 4.44 -6.31
N ALA A 27 2.85 3.64 -5.58
CA ALA A 27 3.42 2.42 -6.12
C ALA A 27 2.35 1.35 -6.40
N ILE A 28 2.47 0.68 -7.56
CA ILE A 28 1.67 -0.49 -7.91
C ILE A 28 2.48 -1.72 -7.51
N ILE A 29 1.93 -2.56 -6.64
CA ILE A 29 2.58 -3.79 -6.16
C ILE A 29 1.70 -4.97 -6.54
N ASN A 30 1.87 -5.47 -7.76
CA ASN A 30 1.01 -6.50 -8.35
C ASN A 30 1.72 -7.86 -8.51
N THR A 31 2.93 -8.01 -7.97
CA THR A 31 3.68 -9.28 -7.99
C THR A 31 4.36 -9.53 -6.63
N PRO A 32 4.50 -10.81 -6.22
CA PRO A 32 5.26 -11.18 -5.01
C PRO A 32 6.72 -10.70 -5.03
N GLU A 33 7.37 -10.74 -6.19
CA GLU A 33 8.76 -10.30 -6.35
C GLU A 33 8.89 -8.80 -6.10
N LEU A 34 7.98 -7.99 -6.66
CA LEU A 34 7.98 -6.56 -6.43
C LEU A 34 7.66 -6.22 -4.96
N LEU A 35 6.79 -6.99 -4.31
CA LEU A 35 6.53 -6.82 -2.89
C LEU A 35 7.81 -7.05 -2.07
N GLN A 36 8.57 -8.11 -2.36
CA GLN A 36 9.84 -8.39 -1.67
C GLN A 36 10.88 -7.30 -1.93
N ASP A 37 10.98 -6.80 -3.17
CA ASP A 37 11.91 -5.71 -3.51
C ASP A 37 11.56 -4.41 -2.78
N VAL A 38 10.27 -4.08 -2.68
CA VAL A 38 9.78 -2.89 -1.96
C VAL A 38 9.97 -3.05 -0.45
N ASP A 39 9.61 -4.20 0.12
CA ASP A 39 9.83 -4.57 1.52
C ASP A 39 11.31 -4.40 1.89
N LYS A 40 12.20 -5.02 1.11
CA LYS A 40 13.65 -4.88 1.29
C LYS A 40 14.10 -3.42 1.18
N TYR A 41 13.62 -2.68 0.18
CA TYR A 41 14.01 -1.28 0.02
C TYR A 41 13.57 -0.43 1.21
N ILE A 42 12.35 -0.60 1.71
CA ILE A 42 11.84 0.11 2.88
C ILE A 42 12.67 -0.28 4.11
N GLY A 43 12.83 -1.59 4.32
CA GLY A 43 13.60 -2.14 5.41
C GLY A 43 15.07 -1.72 5.38
N ASP A 44 15.66 -1.44 4.22
CA ASP A 44 17.05 -0.97 4.13
C ASP A 44 17.22 0.54 4.33
N ASN A 45 16.24 1.34 3.92
CA ASN A 45 16.34 2.81 3.91
C ASN A 45 15.60 3.48 5.08
N PHE A 46 14.67 2.79 5.74
CA PHE A 46 13.82 3.33 6.80
C PHE A 46 13.83 2.43 8.06
N LYS A 47 14.97 1.79 8.36
CA LYS A 47 15.16 0.81 9.47
C LYS A 47 14.55 1.24 10.80
N ASP A 48 14.75 2.50 11.20
CA ASP A 48 14.27 3.02 12.48
C ASP A 48 12.74 3.17 12.56
N GLN A 49 12.08 3.13 11.39
CA GLN A 49 10.63 3.25 11.22
C GLN A 49 9.98 1.90 10.80
N TYR A 50 10.79 0.98 10.29
CA TYR A 50 10.41 -0.35 9.81
C TYR A 50 10.85 -1.42 10.83
N PRO A 51 10.07 -1.66 11.91
CA PRO A 51 8.76 -2.29 11.81
C PRO A 51 7.74 -1.67 12.78
N GLY A 52 7.07 -0.60 12.35
CA GLY A 52 5.95 -0.02 13.11
C GLY A 52 5.07 0.92 12.30
N ARG A 53 5.34 1.02 11.00
CA ARG A 53 4.70 1.95 10.09
C ARG A 53 4.17 1.23 8.88
N GLU A 54 3.00 1.65 8.45
CA GLU A 54 2.35 1.23 7.22
C GLU A 54 2.63 2.27 6.14
N TYR A 55 2.63 1.87 4.89
CA TYR A 55 2.99 2.76 3.79
C TYR A 55 1.92 2.75 2.71
N TRP A 56 1.48 3.93 2.28
CA TRP A 56 0.48 4.04 1.23
C TRP A 56 0.99 3.47 -0.10
N ILE A 57 0.15 2.66 -0.73
CA ILE A 57 0.38 2.14 -2.08
C ILE A 57 -0.83 2.44 -2.97
N GLY A 58 -0.65 2.33 -4.28
CA GLY A 58 -1.58 2.85 -5.27
C GLY A 58 -2.88 2.07 -5.45
N GLY A 59 -3.30 1.25 -4.48
CA GLY A 59 -4.56 0.53 -4.58
C GLY A 59 -5.68 1.23 -3.81
N SER A 60 -6.87 1.22 -4.40
CA SER A 60 -8.10 1.74 -3.77
C SER A 60 -9.31 0.97 -4.30
N GLY A 61 -10.38 0.89 -3.51
CA GLY A 61 -11.55 0.11 -3.90
C GLY A 61 -12.71 0.19 -2.93
N GLN A 62 -13.83 -0.39 -3.33
CA GLN A 62 -15.04 -0.49 -2.51
C GLN A 62 -15.55 -1.94 -2.55
N GLY A 63 -15.92 -2.47 -1.38
CA GLY A 63 -16.34 -3.88 -1.28
C GLY A 63 -15.20 -4.84 -1.64
N GLU A 64 -15.36 -5.56 -2.75
CA GLU A 64 -14.39 -6.53 -3.29
C GLU A 64 -13.71 -6.03 -4.58
N GLU A 65 -14.05 -4.82 -5.04
CA GLU A 65 -13.55 -4.26 -6.30
C GLU A 65 -12.43 -3.26 -6.02
N PHE A 66 -11.19 -3.66 -6.29
CA PHE A 66 -10.00 -2.84 -6.10
C PHE A 66 -9.28 -2.58 -7.42
N THR A 67 -8.78 -1.36 -7.57
CA THR A 67 -8.00 -0.92 -8.72
C THR A 67 -6.74 -0.20 -8.29
N TRP A 68 -5.72 -0.33 -9.12
CA TRP A 68 -4.48 0.43 -9.03
C TRP A 68 -4.68 1.84 -9.59
N VAL A 69 -3.78 2.76 -9.24
CA VAL A 69 -3.80 4.16 -9.70
C VAL A 69 -3.72 4.33 -11.23
N ASP A 70 -3.28 3.30 -11.96
CA ASP A 70 -3.26 3.23 -13.43
C ASP A 70 -4.57 2.68 -14.04
N GLY A 71 -5.54 2.29 -13.20
CA GLY A 71 -6.83 1.71 -13.58
C GLY A 71 -6.84 0.19 -13.76
N SER A 72 -5.69 -0.49 -13.60
CA SER A 72 -5.66 -1.96 -13.65
C SER A 72 -6.28 -2.57 -12.39
N VAL A 73 -6.89 -3.74 -12.53
CA VAL A 73 -7.59 -4.43 -11.43
C VAL A 73 -6.57 -5.07 -10.49
N VAL A 74 -6.81 -4.97 -9.18
CA VAL A 74 -6.02 -5.70 -8.17
C VAL A 74 -6.41 -7.18 -8.21
N ASP A 75 -5.41 -8.05 -8.38
CA ASP A 75 -5.64 -9.50 -8.29
C ASP A 75 -5.80 -9.93 -6.83
N VAL A 76 -7.05 -9.94 -6.37
CA VAL A 76 -7.41 -10.35 -5.00
C VAL A 76 -7.19 -11.84 -4.74
N SER A 77 -6.86 -12.65 -5.76
CA SER A 77 -6.49 -14.06 -5.59
C SER A 77 -4.99 -14.26 -5.33
N SER A 78 -4.18 -13.19 -5.47
CA SER A 78 -2.74 -13.24 -5.28
C SER A 78 -2.36 -13.43 -3.81
N SER A 79 -1.25 -14.14 -3.56
CA SER A 79 -0.75 -14.40 -2.20
C SER A 79 -0.22 -13.16 -1.48
N ILE A 80 -0.13 -12.02 -2.15
CA ILE A 80 0.25 -10.74 -1.55
C ILE A 80 -0.94 -9.98 -0.96
N TRP A 81 -2.16 -10.38 -1.33
CA TRP A 81 -3.41 -9.73 -0.94
C TRP A 81 -3.96 -10.34 0.36
N HIS A 82 -4.12 -9.51 1.38
CA HIS A 82 -4.68 -9.94 2.68
C HIS A 82 -5.75 -8.97 3.17
N PRO A 83 -7.03 -9.16 2.80
CA PRO A 83 -8.14 -8.27 3.15
C PRO A 83 -8.69 -8.56 4.56
N GLU A 84 -8.13 -9.52 5.29
CA GLU A 84 -8.63 -10.19 6.50
C GLU A 84 -8.96 -9.27 7.68
N ARG A 85 -8.94 -7.95 7.54
CA ARG A 85 -9.09 -7.01 8.65
C ARG A 85 -10.31 -6.11 8.66
N PHE A 86 -11.09 -5.93 7.59
CA PHE A 86 -12.17 -4.91 7.64
C PHE A 86 -13.48 -5.24 6.90
N SER A 87 -14.53 -5.50 7.69
CA SER A 87 -15.93 -5.53 7.28
C SER A 87 -16.45 -4.09 7.08
N GLY A 88 -16.95 -3.75 5.89
CA GLY A 88 -17.50 -2.42 5.60
C GLY A 88 -17.69 -2.17 4.11
N THR A 89 -18.68 -1.34 3.76
CA THR A 89 -19.06 -0.99 2.38
C THR A 89 -18.47 0.34 1.90
N GLY A 90 -17.65 1.01 2.72
CA GLY A 90 -17.02 2.28 2.37
C GLY A 90 -15.86 2.14 1.39
N GLN A 91 -15.39 3.28 0.89
CA GLN A 91 -14.12 3.40 0.17
C GLN A 91 -12.99 2.91 1.06
N LYS A 92 -12.06 2.15 0.49
CA LYS A 92 -10.89 1.61 1.16
C LYS A 92 -9.65 1.86 0.33
N TYR A 93 -8.52 1.90 1.01
CA TYR A 93 -7.22 2.18 0.43
C TYR A 93 -6.22 1.12 0.86
N LEU A 94 -5.21 0.88 0.02
CA LEU A 94 -4.19 -0.11 0.30
C LEU A 94 -2.97 0.50 0.94
N CYS A 95 -2.47 -0.17 1.97
CA CYS A 95 -1.16 0.08 2.53
C CYS A 95 -0.32 -1.20 2.58
N LEU A 96 0.99 -1.02 2.59
CA LEU A 96 1.97 -2.05 2.83
C LEU A 96 2.28 -2.11 4.33
N ALA A 97 2.01 -3.25 4.94
CA ALA A 97 2.23 -3.47 6.37
C ALA A 97 3.42 -4.42 6.60
N PRO A 98 4.42 -4.03 7.41
CA PRO A 98 5.49 -4.93 7.85
C PRO A 98 4.95 -6.08 8.70
N THR A 99 5.47 -7.29 8.49
CA THR A 99 5.25 -8.46 9.35
C THR A 99 6.59 -9.12 9.71
N PRO A 100 6.64 -9.98 10.74
CA PRO A 100 7.85 -10.74 11.06
C PRO A 100 8.35 -11.65 9.92
N SER A 101 7.49 -11.97 8.94
CA SER A 101 7.79 -12.87 7.82
C SER A 101 7.92 -12.14 6.47
N GLY A 102 7.93 -10.80 6.46
CA GLY A 102 7.96 -9.96 5.26
C GLY A 102 6.82 -8.92 5.26
N ALA A 103 6.58 -8.24 4.15
CA ALA A 103 5.46 -7.30 4.03
C ALA A 103 4.19 -7.98 3.47
N LEU A 104 3.02 -7.40 3.75
CA LEU A 104 1.73 -7.79 3.14
C LEU A 104 0.97 -6.55 2.67
N LEU A 105 0.09 -6.72 1.67
CA LEU A 105 -0.86 -5.68 1.29
C LEU A 105 -2.14 -5.83 2.13
N VAL A 106 -2.46 -4.77 2.86
CA VAL A 106 -3.63 -4.71 3.74
C VAL A 106 -4.50 -3.50 3.40
N LEU A 107 -5.75 -3.57 3.87
CA LEU A 107 -6.68 -2.45 3.79
C LEU A 107 -6.42 -1.51 4.96
N ASP A 108 -6.34 -0.21 4.69
CA ASP A 108 -6.36 0.81 5.73
C ASP A 108 -7.79 1.20 6.12
N LYS A 109 -7.95 1.70 7.34
CA LYS A 109 -9.19 2.26 7.85
C LYS A 109 -9.00 3.76 8.07
N GLU A 110 -9.36 4.55 7.07
CA GLU A 110 -9.74 5.94 7.32
C GLU A 110 -11.03 6.02 8.16
#